data_AF-A0A7W6VBE0-F1
#
_entry.id   AF-A0A7W6VBE0-F1
#
_cell.length_a   1.000
_cell.length_b   1.000
_cell.length_c   1.000
_cell.angle_alpha   90.00
_cell.angle_beta   90.00
_cell.angle_gamma   90.00
#
_symmetry.space_group_name_H-M   'P 1'
#
loop_
_entity.id
_entity.type
_entity.pdbx_description
1 polymer ?
#
loop_
_entity_poly.entity_id
_entity_poly.type
_entity_poly.pdbx_seq_one_letter_code
_entity_poly.pdbx_strand_id
1 'polypeptide(L)'
;MNGSGPNTTHQGRDPRDPDRAVDLEDQKARFCADIAAFADAAMNGDLTRRMNADYTDPNFRRSATMLNELMSSIGNNLADFNDAMAALAQGDLHRAMRDKHRGAFGPLQKNFNPAMATVRTVLGEQGAERFTSKASKFRRMLAAVGPSETGLWPSGDDSRPVPSPPHDLWLRLAEALNGFSR
;
A
#
# COMPACT_ATOMS: atom_id res chain seq x y z
N MET A 1 48.67 42.36 37.96
CA MET A 1 48.18 42.49 36.58
C MET A 1 47.42 41.21 36.26
N ASN A 2 46.08 41.23 36.37
CA ASN A 2 45.22 40.07 36.09
C ASN A 2 44.57 40.25 34.72
N GLY A 3 44.81 39.31 33.83
CA GLY A 3 44.29 39.27 32.45
C GLY A 3 42.87 38.73 32.40
N SER A 4 42.05 39.42 31.62
CA SER A 4 40.63 39.20 31.37
C SER A 4 40.33 37.83 30.75
N GLY A 5 39.37 37.11 31.32
CA GLY A 5 38.69 36.02 30.63
C GLY A 5 37.69 36.58 29.59
N PRO A 6 37.49 35.91 28.44
CA PRO A 6 36.42 36.30 27.54
C PRO A 6 35.08 35.94 28.19
N ASN A 7 34.32 36.99 28.53
CA ASN A 7 32.95 36.87 28.98
C ASN A 7 32.11 36.31 27.82
N THR A 8 31.73 35.04 27.92
CA THR A 8 30.74 34.43 27.03
C THR A 8 29.43 35.16 27.21
N THR A 9 29.12 36.05 26.27
CA THR A 9 27.81 36.68 26.13
C THR A 9 26.80 35.57 25.81
N HIS A 10 26.22 34.98 26.85
CA HIS A 10 24.89 34.39 26.78
C HIS A 10 23.92 35.55 26.50
N GLN A 11 23.83 35.94 25.23
CA GLN A 11 22.81 36.86 24.76
C GLN A 11 21.49 36.12 24.87
N GLY A 12 20.80 36.33 25.99
CA GLY A 12 19.42 35.90 26.16
C GLY A 12 18.61 36.47 25.00
N ARG A 13 18.07 35.58 24.16
CA ARG A 13 17.09 35.94 23.13
C ARG A 13 15.95 36.68 23.81
N ASP A 14 15.66 37.89 23.36
CA ASP A 14 14.52 38.66 23.87
C ASP A 14 13.22 37.89 23.57
N PRO A 15 12.44 37.49 24.60
CA PRO A 15 11.18 36.78 24.40
C PRO A 15 10.10 37.61 23.69
N ARG A 16 10.32 38.91 23.47
CA ARG A 16 9.34 39.87 22.93
C ARG A 16 9.61 40.34 21.51
N ASP A 17 10.47 39.65 20.77
CA ASP A 17 10.69 39.92 19.35
C ASP A 17 9.39 39.64 18.55
N PRO A 18 8.75 40.67 17.96
CA PRO A 18 7.50 40.51 17.22
C PRO A 18 7.66 39.62 15.98
N ASP A 19 8.84 39.61 15.34
CA ASP A 19 9.09 38.79 14.15
C ASP A 19 9.09 37.30 14.52
N ARG A 20 9.56 36.97 15.73
CA ARG A 20 9.58 35.59 16.25
C ARG A 20 8.19 35.08 16.60
N ALA A 21 7.28 35.96 17.03
CA ALA A 21 5.90 35.60 17.32
C ALA A 21 5.10 35.37 16.02
N VAL A 22 5.35 36.16 14.99
CA VAL A 22 4.74 35.99 13.65
C VAL A 22 5.20 34.68 13.02
N ASP A 23 6.50 34.38 13.02
CA ASP A 23 7.05 33.12 12.49
C ASP A 23 6.47 31.87 13.18
N LEU A 24 6.24 31.94 14.49
CA LEU A 24 5.65 30.83 15.23
C LEU A 24 4.17 30.59 14.86
N GLU A 25 3.39 31.67 14.71
CA GLU A 25 1.97 31.55 14.33
C GLU A 25 1.84 31.04 12.89
N ASP A 26 2.71 31.50 11.98
CA ASP A 26 2.78 31.00 10.60
C ASP A 26 3.16 29.51 10.56
N GLN A 27 4.15 29.09 11.36
CA GLN A 27 4.52 27.68 11.48
C GLN A 27 3.39 26.83 12.04
N LYS A 28 2.68 27.32 13.05
CA LYS A 28 1.52 26.62 13.63
C LYS A 28 0.40 26.46 12.60
N ALA A 29 0.08 27.51 11.84
CA ALA A 29 -0.94 27.45 10.79
C ALA A 29 -0.58 26.43 9.71
N ARG A 30 0.68 26.42 9.26
CA ARG A 30 1.20 25.42 8.30
C ARG A 30 1.13 24.00 8.86
N PHE A 31 1.53 23.81 10.12
CA PHE A 31 1.47 22.52 10.79
C PHE A 31 0.04 21.98 10.91
N CYS A 32 -0.92 22.83 11.29
CA CYS A 32 -2.33 22.45 11.35
C CYS A 32 -2.87 22.05 9.96
N ALA A 33 -2.52 22.79 8.91
CA ALA A 33 -2.93 22.46 7.54
C ALA A 33 -2.31 21.13 7.06
N ASP A 34 -1.04 20.89 7.36
CA ASP A 34 -0.35 19.64 7.04
C ASP A 34 -0.97 18.44 7.75
N ILE A 35 -1.32 18.57 9.04
CA ILE A 35 -2.03 17.53 9.79
C ILE A 35 -3.38 17.23 9.15
N ALA A 36 -4.16 18.26 8.81
CA ALA A 36 -5.48 18.07 8.22
C ALA A 36 -5.40 17.31 6.90
N ALA A 37 -4.46 17.69 6.02
CA ALA A 37 -4.26 17.02 4.75
C ALA A 37 -3.68 15.61 4.89
N PHE A 38 -2.82 15.39 5.89
CA PHE A 38 -2.31 14.07 6.24
C PHE A 38 -3.41 13.14 6.76
N ALA A 39 -4.27 13.64 7.65
CA ALA A 39 -5.40 12.90 8.19
C ALA A 39 -6.42 12.57 7.11
N ASP A 40 -6.73 13.51 6.21
CA ASP A 40 -7.63 13.30 5.08
C ASP A 40 -7.11 12.20 4.14
N ALA A 41 -5.82 12.23 3.80
CA ALA A 41 -5.19 11.17 3.00
C ALA A 41 -5.29 9.80 3.69
N ALA A 42 -5.00 9.74 5.00
CA ALA A 42 -5.10 8.51 5.78
C ALA A 42 -6.52 7.95 5.84
N MET A 43 -7.54 8.82 6.01
CA MET A 43 -8.95 8.43 5.98
C MET A 43 -9.38 7.89 4.62
N ASN A 44 -8.81 8.41 3.54
CA ASN A 44 -9.00 7.91 2.18
C ASN A 44 -8.12 6.68 1.83
N GLY A 45 -7.35 6.16 2.79
CA GLY A 45 -6.51 4.98 2.61
C GLY A 45 -5.15 5.24 1.95
N ASP A 46 -4.79 6.50 1.68
CA ASP A 46 -3.44 6.87 1.25
C ASP A 46 -2.50 6.95 2.45
N LEU A 47 -1.80 5.84 2.69
CA LEU A 47 -0.77 5.72 3.72
C LEU A 47 0.62 6.12 3.23
N THR A 48 0.75 6.64 2.00
CA THR A 48 2.03 7.05 1.40
C THR A 48 2.35 8.52 1.62
N ARG A 49 1.32 9.34 1.88
CA ARG A 49 1.49 10.76 2.18
C ARG A 49 2.36 10.98 3.42
N ARG A 50 3.20 12.00 3.37
CA ARG A 50 4.09 12.41 4.46
C ARG A 50 3.87 13.88 4.79
N MET A 51 3.97 14.23 6.06
CA MET A 51 4.04 15.62 6.51
C MET A 51 5.41 16.21 6.20
N ASN A 52 5.45 17.49 5.85
CA ASN A 52 6.69 18.23 5.77
C ASN A 52 7.25 18.40 7.20
N ALA A 53 8.53 18.09 7.42
CA ALA A 53 9.17 18.22 8.75
C ALA A 53 10.10 19.45 8.83
N ASP A 54 10.06 20.33 7.85
CA ASP A 54 10.87 21.56 7.80
C ASP A 54 10.21 22.69 8.62
N TYR A 55 10.22 22.49 9.94
CA TYR A 55 9.80 23.47 10.93
C TYR A 55 11.00 23.92 11.76
N THR A 56 11.11 25.24 11.96
CA THR A 56 12.10 25.85 12.84
C THR A 56 11.83 25.49 14.31
N ASP A 57 10.54 25.35 14.68
CA ASP A 57 10.15 24.85 15.99
C ASP A 57 10.47 23.34 16.12
N PRO A 58 11.28 22.94 17.11
CA PRO A 58 11.68 21.55 17.27
C PRO A 58 10.53 20.62 17.67
N ASN A 59 9.46 21.14 18.29
CA ASN A 59 8.30 20.34 18.67
C ASN A 59 7.45 20.01 17.44
N PHE A 60 7.21 20.97 16.53
CA PHE A 60 6.49 20.70 15.28
C PHE A 60 7.24 19.72 14.40
N ARG A 61 8.56 19.90 14.25
CA ARG A 61 9.41 18.96 13.51
C ARG A 61 9.36 17.56 14.10
N ARG A 62 9.50 17.42 15.43
CA ARG A 62 9.41 16.12 16.11
C ARG A 62 8.04 15.47 15.87
N SER A 63 6.96 16.22 15.99
CA SER A 63 5.60 15.71 15.78
C SER A 63 5.38 15.24 14.34
N ALA A 64 5.82 16.02 13.35
CA ALA A 64 5.74 15.64 11.94
C ALA A 64 6.53 14.36 11.65
N THR A 65 7.75 14.23 12.20
CA THR A 65 8.55 13.00 12.08
C THR A 65 7.85 11.81 12.71
N MET A 66 7.32 11.96 13.94
CA MET A 66 6.63 10.87 14.64
C MET A 66 5.38 10.39 13.89
N LEU A 67 4.60 11.34 13.33
CA LEU A 67 3.43 11.01 12.52
C LEU A 67 3.81 10.28 11.22
N ASN A 68 4.89 10.70 10.57
CA ASN A 68 5.44 10.01 9.39
C ASN A 68 5.89 8.57 9.71
N GLU A 69 6.58 8.38 10.83
CA GLU A 69 7.01 7.05 11.30
C GLU A 69 5.82 6.14 11.63
N LEU A 70 4.81 6.68 12.32
CA LEU A 70 3.58 5.96 12.62
C LEU A 70 2.88 5.50 11.33
N MET A 71 2.71 6.40 10.37
CA MET A 71 2.08 6.09 9.08
C MET A 71 2.87 5.05 8.30
N SER A 72 4.19 5.19 8.25
CA SER A 72 5.05 4.22 7.58
C SER A 72 4.95 2.84 8.23
N SER A 73 4.85 2.76 9.56
CA SER A 73 4.66 1.50 10.26
C SER A 73 3.34 0.85 9.88
N ILE A 74 2.23 1.60 9.89
CA ILE A 74 0.91 1.10 9.48
C ILE A 74 0.94 0.62 8.02
N GLY A 75 1.46 1.44 7.11
CA GLY A 75 1.58 1.12 5.70
C GLY A 75 2.39 -0.15 5.45
N ASN A 76 3.52 -0.32 6.13
CA ASN A 76 4.35 -1.52 6.01
C ASN A 76 3.62 -2.79 6.50
N ASN A 77 2.90 -2.71 7.62
CA ASN A 77 2.14 -3.86 8.13
C ASN A 77 0.99 -4.24 7.18
N LEU A 78 0.31 -3.25 6.59
CA LEU A 78 -0.74 -3.50 5.62
C LEU A 78 -0.19 -4.05 4.30
N ALA A 79 0.98 -3.57 3.86
CA ALA A 79 1.66 -4.08 2.67
C ALA A 79 2.03 -5.57 2.81
N ASP A 80 2.58 -6.00 3.96
CA ASP A 80 2.86 -7.42 4.20
C ASP A 80 1.59 -8.29 4.11
N PHE A 81 0.45 -7.78 4.58
CA PHE A 81 -0.84 -8.48 4.45
C PHE A 81 -1.31 -8.55 2.99
N ASN A 82 -1.25 -7.43 2.27
CA ASN A 82 -1.61 -7.37 0.85
C ASN A 82 -0.74 -8.29 0.00
N ASP A 83 0.56 -8.37 0.28
CA ASP A 83 1.48 -9.28 -0.40
C ASP A 83 1.11 -10.75 -0.16
N ALA A 84 0.72 -11.10 1.07
CA ALA A 84 0.27 -12.46 1.39
C ALA A 84 -1.06 -12.80 0.69
N MET A 85 -2.00 -11.85 0.65
CA MET A 85 -3.27 -11.99 -0.08
C MET A 85 -3.06 -12.08 -1.60
N ALA A 86 -2.13 -11.29 -2.16
CA ALA A 86 -1.80 -11.33 -3.58
C ALA A 86 -1.13 -12.66 -3.96
N ALA A 87 -0.32 -13.25 -3.09
CA ALA A 87 0.25 -14.58 -3.28
C ALA A 87 -0.85 -15.66 -3.29
N LEU A 88 -1.78 -15.61 -2.33
CA LEU A 88 -2.95 -16.48 -2.31
C LEU A 88 -3.78 -16.37 -3.60
N ALA A 89 -4.06 -15.14 -4.07
CA ALA A 89 -4.78 -14.91 -5.32
C ALA A 89 -4.06 -15.48 -6.56
N GLN A 90 -2.73 -15.58 -6.50
CA GLN A 90 -1.91 -16.23 -7.53
C GLN A 90 -1.80 -17.75 -7.38
N GLY A 91 -2.45 -18.31 -6.36
CA GLY A 91 -2.40 -19.74 -6.05
C GLY A 91 -1.23 -20.17 -5.17
N ASP A 92 -0.39 -19.25 -4.72
CA ASP A 92 0.71 -19.56 -3.80
C ASP A 92 0.16 -19.71 -2.37
N LEU A 93 -0.07 -20.97 -1.99
CA LEU A 93 -0.53 -21.36 -0.65
C LEU A 93 0.59 -21.53 0.39
N HIS A 94 1.84 -21.30 -0.02
CA HIS A 94 3.01 -21.43 0.84
C HIS A 94 3.47 -20.10 1.42
N ARG A 95 3.01 -18.97 0.85
CA ARG A 95 3.20 -17.65 1.44
C ARG A 95 2.47 -17.56 2.78
N ALA A 96 3.16 -17.06 3.81
CA ALA A 96 2.60 -16.76 5.11
C ALA A 96 3.00 -15.34 5.54
N MET A 97 2.22 -14.73 6.43
CA MET A 97 2.60 -13.48 7.07
C MET A 97 3.77 -13.73 8.03
N ARG A 98 4.77 -12.83 8.02
CA ARG A 98 5.97 -12.93 8.87
C ARG A 98 5.63 -12.75 10.34
N ASP A 99 6.33 -13.43 11.24
CA ASP A 99 6.11 -13.34 12.69
C ASP A 99 6.74 -12.10 13.33
N LYS A 100 6.28 -10.93 12.89
CA LYS A 100 6.73 -9.63 13.39
C LYS A 100 5.57 -8.71 13.78
N HIS A 101 4.34 -9.12 13.54
CA HIS A 101 3.17 -8.27 13.74
C HIS A 101 2.71 -8.33 15.20
N ARG A 102 2.83 -7.21 15.91
CA ARG A 102 2.38 -7.05 17.31
C ARG A 102 1.15 -6.14 17.38
N GLY A 103 0.47 -6.15 18.54
CA GLY A 103 -0.70 -5.32 18.77
C GLY A 103 -1.88 -5.67 17.85
N ALA A 104 -2.55 -4.66 17.32
CA ALA A 104 -3.76 -4.82 16.49
C ALA A 104 -3.54 -5.65 15.21
N PHE A 105 -2.30 -5.76 14.72
CA PHE A 105 -1.95 -6.57 13.54
C PHE A 105 -1.68 -8.05 13.88
N GLY A 106 -1.46 -8.38 15.15
CA GLY A 106 -1.22 -9.76 15.59
C GLY A 106 -2.39 -10.71 15.30
N PRO A 107 -3.65 -10.33 15.58
CA PRO A 107 -4.82 -11.11 15.20
C PRO A 107 -4.93 -11.36 13.69
N LEU A 108 -4.56 -10.40 12.82
CA LEU A 108 -4.58 -10.60 11.37
C LEU A 108 -3.66 -11.75 10.96
N GLN A 109 -2.42 -11.75 11.44
CA GLN A 109 -1.48 -12.84 11.22
C GLN A 109 -2.00 -14.18 11.78
N LYS A 110 -2.52 -14.16 13.01
CA LYS A 110 -3.05 -15.36 13.68
C LYS A 110 -4.30 -15.94 13.02
N ASN A 111 -5.06 -15.15 12.28
CA ASN A 111 -6.23 -15.64 11.55
C ASN A 111 -5.84 -16.07 10.12
N PHE A 112 -4.95 -15.31 9.46
CA PHE A 112 -4.53 -15.58 8.09
C PHE A 112 -3.71 -16.87 7.98
N ASN A 113 -2.67 -17.03 8.80
CA ASN A 113 -1.75 -18.17 8.68
C ASN A 113 -2.46 -19.53 8.90
N PRO A 114 -3.35 -19.70 9.89
CA PRO A 114 -4.15 -20.92 10.03
C PRO A 114 -5.18 -21.10 8.92
N ALA A 115 -5.81 -20.05 8.42
CA ALA A 115 -6.71 -20.15 7.27
C ALA A 115 -5.97 -20.71 6.04
N MET A 116 -4.76 -20.22 5.76
CA MET A 116 -3.90 -20.74 4.70
C MET A 116 -3.52 -22.21 4.92
N ALA A 117 -3.20 -22.59 6.16
CA ALA A 117 -2.94 -23.98 6.50
C ALA A 117 -4.17 -24.87 6.26
N THR A 118 -5.36 -24.42 6.65
CA THR A 118 -6.62 -25.13 6.40
C THR A 118 -6.89 -25.29 4.91
N VAL A 119 -6.74 -24.23 4.11
CA VAL A 119 -6.92 -24.29 2.64
C VAL A 119 -5.97 -25.33 2.03
N ARG A 120 -4.70 -25.33 2.44
CA ARG A 120 -3.72 -26.33 1.99
C ARG A 120 -4.11 -27.75 2.40
N THR A 121 -4.58 -27.94 3.64
CA THR A 121 -5.03 -29.25 4.14
C THR A 121 -6.25 -29.76 3.37
N VAL A 122 -7.24 -28.90 3.11
CA VAL A 122 -8.47 -29.27 2.38
C VAL A 122 -8.18 -29.62 0.93
N LEU A 123 -7.28 -28.87 0.28
CA LEU A 123 -6.88 -29.18 -1.11
C LEU A 123 -5.95 -30.41 -1.19
N GLY A 124 -5.25 -30.74 -0.10
CA GLY A 124 -4.16 -31.70 -0.12
C GLY A 124 -3.01 -31.27 -1.03
N GLU A 125 -1.90 -32.02 -1.05
CA GLU A 125 -0.74 -31.70 -1.89
C GLU A 125 -1.10 -31.63 -3.38
N GLN A 126 -1.86 -32.60 -3.88
CA GLN A 126 -2.24 -32.68 -5.29
C GLN A 126 -3.22 -31.56 -5.70
N GLY A 127 -4.14 -31.14 -4.81
CA GLY A 127 -5.07 -30.06 -5.11
C GLY A 127 -4.42 -28.68 -5.06
N ALA A 128 -3.48 -28.47 -4.13
CA ALA A 128 -2.69 -27.25 -4.06
C ALA A 128 -1.84 -27.07 -5.34
N GLU A 129 -1.15 -28.12 -5.80
CA GLU A 129 -0.38 -28.09 -7.05
C GLU A 129 -1.26 -27.82 -8.28
N ARG A 130 -2.42 -28.48 -8.36
CA ARG A 130 -3.39 -28.27 -9.45
C ARG A 130 -3.92 -26.83 -9.46
N PHE A 131 -4.17 -26.24 -8.29
CA PHE A 131 -4.62 -24.86 -8.15
C PHE A 131 -3.56 -23.86 -8.65
N THR A 132 -2.32 -23.97 -8.16
CA THR A 132 -1.19 -23.13 -8.57
C THR A 132 -0.90 -23.24 -10.07
N SER A 133 -0.96 -24.46 -10.62
CA SER A 133 -0.76 -24.72 -12.04
C SER A 133 -1.83 -24.04 -12.90
N LYS A 134 -3.12 -24.16 -12.53
CA LYS A 134 -4.23 -23.49 -13.22
C LYS A 134 -4.12 -21.97 -13.14
N ALA A 135 -3.84 -21.40 -11.96
CA ALA A 135 -3.66 -19.96 -11.77
C ALA A 135 -2.50 -19.41 -12.63
N SER A 136 -1.37 -20.12 -12.66
CA SER A 136 -0.21 -19.76 -13.47
C SER A 136 -0.48 -19.85 -14.98
N LYS A 137 -1.29 -20.82 -15.42
CA LYS A 137 -1.72 -20.94 -16.83
C LYS A 137 -2.65 -19.79 -17.21
N PHE A 138 -3.62 -19.47 -16.36
CA PHE A 138 -4.53 -18.34 -16.56
C PHE A 138 -3.77 -17.02 -16.68
N ARG A 139 -2.82 -16.74 -15.79
CA ARG A 139 -1.98 -15.54 -15.87
C ARG A 139 -1.15 -15.48 -17.15
N ARG A 140 -0.55 -16.60 -17.58
CA ARG A 140 0.17 -16.65 -18.87
C ARG A 140 -0.76 -16.35 -20.05
N MET A 141 -2.00 -16.82 -19.99
CA MET A 141 -3.01 -16.51 -21.01
C MET A 141 -3.35 -15.00 -21.01
N LEU A 142 -3.56 -14.40 -19.84
CA LEU A 142 -3.77 -12.95 -19.72
C LEU A 142 -2.58 -12.13 -20.21
N ALA A 143 -1.35 -12.57 -19.93
CA ALA A 143 -0.13 -11.89 -20.36
C ALA A 143 0.13 -12.05 -21.87
N ALA A 144 -0.20 -13.22 -22.45
CA ALA A 144 -0.11 -13.46 -23.89
C ALA A 144 -1.18 -12.69 -24.69
N VAL A 145 -2.26 -12.25 -24.02
CA VAL A 145 -3.30 -11.36 -24.56
C VAL A 145 -2.95 -9.87 -24.35
N GLY A 146 -1.80 -9.55 -23.72
CA GLY A 146 -1.24 -8.19 -23.69
C GLY A 146 -0.84 -7.69 -25.09
N PRO A 147 -0.89 -6.36 -25.34
CA PRO A 147 -1.13 -5.79 -26.65
C PRO A 147 0.07 -6.01 -27.58
N SER A 148 0.07 -7.14 -28.29
CA SER A 148 0.89 -7.29 -29.48
C SER A 148 0.08 -6.72 -30.63
N GLU A 149 0.61 -5.60 -31.13
CA GLU A 149 0.34 -4.98 -32.42
C GLU A 149 -0.89 -4.06 -32.52
N THR A 150 -0.62 -2.80 -32.21
CA THR A 150 -0.90 -1.68 -33.11
C THR A 150 -0.86 -2.09 -34.58
N GLY A 151 -2.04 -2.29 -35.17
CA GLY A 151 -2.22 -2.47 -36.60
C GLY A 151 -3.70 -2.36 -36.94
N LEU A 152 -4.13 -1.15 -37.32
CA LEU A 152 -5.49 -0.81 -37.77
C LEU A 152 -6.62 -0.92 -36.72
N TRP A 153 -6.74 0.09 -35.88
CA TRP A 153 -8.07 0.61 -35.54
C TRP A 153 -8.10 2.10 -35.94
N PRO A 154 -8.87 2.50 -36.97
CA PRO A 154 -9.04 3.91 -37.26
C PRO A 154 -9.87 4.50 -36.12
N SER A 155 -9.32 5.53 -35.46
CA SER A 155 -10.05 6.32 -34.49
C SER A 155 -11.32 6.87 -35.14
N GLY A 156 -12.47 6.49 -34.60
CA GLY A 156 -13.77 6.93 -35.08
C GLY A 156 -14.83 6.49 -34.09
N ASP A 157 -15.17 7.42 -33.21
CA ASP A 157 -16.46 7.55 -32.54
C ASP A 157 -17.61 6.98 -33.38
N ASP A 158 -18.14 5.80 -33.01
CA ASP A 158 -19.59 5.50 -33.04
C ASP A 158 -19.86 4.11 -32.42
N SER A 159 -20.93 4.01 -31.63
CA SER A 159 -21.38 2.79 -30.96
C SER A 159 -21.83 1.74 -31.98
N ARG A 160 -21.13 0.59 -32.06
CA ARG A 160 -21.63 -0.59 -32.78
C ARG A 160 -21.60 -1.86 -31.92
N PRO A 161 -22.53 -2.80 -32.15
CA PRO A 161 -22.68 -3.97 -31.30
C PRO A 161 -21.44 -4.84 -31.34
N VAL A 162 -21.02 -5.32 -30.16
CA VAL A 162 -19.90 -6.26 -29.99
C VAL A 162 -20.18 -7.49 -30.85
N PRO A 163 -19.24 -7.91 -31.73
CA PRO A 163 -19.45 -9.11 -32.54
C PRO A 163 -19.62 -10.32 -31.63
N SER A 164 -20.72 -11.05 -31.80
CA SER A 164 -20.95 -12.31 -31.08
C SER A 164 -19.88 -13.33 -31.49
N PRO A 165 -19.25 -14.02 -30.54
CA PRO A 165 -18.25 -15.03 -30.85
C PRO A 165 -18.82 -16.11 -31.80
N PRO A 166 -17.97 -16.69 -32.68
CA PRO A 166 -18.34 -17.85 -33.49
C PRO A 166 -18.99 -18.95 -32.64
N HIS A 167 -20.05 -19.60 -33.16
CA HIS A 167 -20.87 -20.57 -32.42
C HIS A 167 -20.07 -21.75 -31.85
N ASP A 168 -18.95 -22.10 -32.49
CA ASP A 168 -18.01 -23.15 -32.04
C ASP A 168 -17.25 -22.79 -30.76
N LEU A 169 -17.07 -21.50 -30.48
CA LEU A 169 -16.38 -21.02 -29.28
C LEU A 169 -17.25 -21.18 -28.03
N TRP A 170 -18.57 -20.99 -28.14
CA TRP A 170 -19.51 -21.24 -27.05
C TRP A 170 -19.66 -22.72 -26.73
N LEU A 171 -19.68 -23.57 -27.76
CA LEU A 171 -19.74 -25.02 -27.58
C LEU A 171 -18.49 -25.54 -26.88
N ARG A 172 -17.30 -25.10 -27.28
CA ARG A 172 -16.02 -25.48 -26.65
C ARG A 172 -15.92 -25.01 -25.21
N LEU A 173 -16.45 -23.83 -24.89
CA LEU A 173 -16.46 -23.32 -23.52
C LEU A 173 -17.42 -24.13 -22.63
N ALA A 174 -18.62 -24.43 -23.12
CA ALA A 174 -19.61 -25.23 -22.39
C ALA A 174 -19.09 -26.65 -22.13
N GLU A 175 -18.42 -27.25 -23.10
CA GLU A 175 -17.83 -28.59 -22.99
C GLU A 175 -16.64 -28.61 -22.02
N ALA A 176 -15.81 -27.56 -22.03
CA ALA A 176 -14.73 -27.39 -21.07
C ALA A 176 -15.24 -27.25 -19.63
N LEU A 177 -16.38 -26.58 -19.41
CA LEU A 177 -16.97 -26.41 -18.08
C LEU A 177 -17.65 -27.69 -17.57
N ASN A 178 -18.28 -28.48 -18.44
CA ASN A 178 -18.86 -29.77 -18.08
C ASN A 178 -17.80 -30.82 -17.69
N GLY A 179 -16.57 -30.70 -18.19
CA GLY A 179 -15.45 -31.58 -17.85
C GLY A 179 -14.89 -31.40 -16.43
N PHE A 180 -15.32 -30.37 -15.68
CA PHE A 180 -14.90 -30.13 -14.31
C PHE A 180 -15.75 -30.85 -13.24
N SER A 181 -16.86 -31.49 -13.62
CA SER A 181 -17.83 -32.08 -12.69
C SER A 181 -17.72 -33.60 -12.50
N ARG A 182 -16.55 -34.21 -12.72
CA ARG A 182 -16.27 -35.63 -12.37
C ARG A 182 -15.02 -35.77 -11.52
#